data_AF-A0A7J6S7Y3-F1
#
_entry.id   AF-A0A7J6S7Y3-F1
#
_cell.length_a   1.000
_cell.length_b   1.000
_cell.length_c   1.000
_cell.angle_alpha   90.00
_cell.angle_beta   90.00
_cell.angle_gamma   90.00
#
_symmetry.space_group_name_H-M   'P 1'
#
loop_
_entity.id
_entity.type
_entity.pdbx_description
1 polymer ?
#
loop_
_entity_poly.entity_id
_entity_poly.type
_entity_poly.pdbx_seq_one_letter_code
_entity_poly.pdbx_strand_id
1 'polypeptide(L)'
;QQQQQAYDWDLVIVIPSHITEFSRRCAVRDGWARQLRDHEQNNRAGLRTIKLVFTVGAHHPDNSTRDTAIAEMKQFDDIITLPLGFVDRYDALGTKVRLSYGEVVDKLG
;
A
#
# COMPACT_ATOMS: atom_id res chain seq x y z
N GLN A 1 -11.62 -5.75 -32.04
CA GLN A 1 -10.40 -5.18 -31.44
C GLN A 1 -10.64 -5.14 -29.95
N GLN A 2 -10.00 -6.02 -29.17
CA GLN A 2 -10.06 -5.93 -27.71
C GLN A 2 -9.20 -4.73 -27.31
N GLN A 3 -9.80 -3.73 -26.67
CA GLN A 3 -9.04 -2.66 -26.03
C GLN A 3 -8.21 -3.32 -24.93
N GLN A 4 -6.89 -3.36 -25.12
CA GLN A 4 -5.96 -3.67 -24.05
C GLN A 4 -6.12 -2.57 -23.00
N GLN A 5 -6.61 -2.94 -21.83
CA GLN A 5 -6.65 -2.07 -20.66
C GLN A 5 -5.19 -1.76 -20.31
N ALA A 6 -4.77 -0.52 -20.54
CA ALA A 6 -3.42 -0.07 -20.19
C ALA A 6 -3.40 0.15 -18.68
N TYR A 7 -2.66 -0.69 -17.96
CA TYR A 7 -2.39 -0.51 -16.55
C TYR A 7 -1.26 0.51 -16.40
N ASP A 8 -1.41 1.47 -15.50
CA ASP A 8 -0.39 2.53 -15.26
C ASP A 8 0.89 1.98 -14.60
N TRP A 9 0.85 0.73 -14.09
CA TRP A 9 1.89 0.11 -13.27
C TRP A 9 2.34 -1.25 -13.82
N ASP A 10 3.65 -1.46 -13.99
CA ASP A 10 4.23 -2.77 -14.34
C ASP A 10 4.29 -3.73 -13.14
N LEU A 11 4.43 -3.18 -11.94
CA LEU A 11 4.43 -3.95 -10.69
C LEU A 11 3.79 -3.15 -9.56
N VAL A 12 2.82 -3.76 -8.89
CA VAL A 12 2.28 -3.25 -7.63
C VAL A 12 2.67 -4.18 -6.50
N ILE A 13 3.41 -3.66 -5.53
CA ILE A 13 3.80 -4.37 -4.32
C ILE A 13 2.82 -3.97 -3.21
N VAL A 14 2.05 -4.95 -2.73
CA VAL A 14 1.06 -4.74 -1.67
C VAL A 14 1.57 -5.40 -0.39
N ILE A 15 1.73 -4.61 0.67
CA ILE A 15 2.18 -5.11 1.97
C ILE A 15 1.04 -4.95 3.00
N PRO A 16 0.42 -6.04 3.45
CA PRO A 16 -0.51 -5.99 4.57
C PRO A 16 0.21 -5.53 5.85
N SER A 17 -0.32 -4.50 6.50
CA SER A 17 0.27 -3.89 7.70
C SER A 17 -0.83 -3.57 8.72
N HIS A 18 -0.52 -3.55 10.02
CA HIS A 18 -1.47 -3.11 11.03
C HIS A 18 -1.35 -1.59 11.22
N ILE A 19 -2.44 -0.89 11.54
CA ILE A 19 -2.47 0.58 11.59
C ILE A 19 -1.38 1.17 12.52
N THR A 20 -1.05 0.47 13.60
CA THR A 20 -0.02 0.86 14.58
C THR A 20 1.43 0.63 14.12
N GLU A 21 1.65 -0.11 13.03
CA GLU A 21 2.99 -0.54 12.59
C GLU A 21 3.72 0.54 11.75
N PHE A 22 3.66 1.80 12.21
CA PHE A 22 4.27 2.96 11.55
C PHE A 22 5.77 2.75 11.29
N SER A 23 6.53 2.38 12.33
CA SER A 23 7.99 2.22 12.21
C SER A 23 8.39 1.14 11.22
N ARG A 24 7.60 0.06 11.08
CA ARG A 24 7.87 -0.98 10.08
C ARG A 24 7.62 -0.46 8.67
N ARG A 25 6.55 0.30 8.45
CA ARG A 25 6.28 0.93 7.15
C ARG A 25 7.38 1.91 6.78
N CYS A 26 7.85 2.74 7.71
CA CYS A 26 9.01 3.60 7.47
C CYS A 26 10.27 2.82 7.09
N ALA A 27 10.60 1.75 7.83
CA ALA A 27 11.75 0.91 7.50
C ALA A 27 11.65 0.27 6.09
N VAL A 28 10.46 -0.17 5.70
CA VAL A 28 10.21 -0.67 4.34
C VAL A 28 10.35 0.45 3.32
N ARG A 29 9.75 1.63 3.54
CA ARG A 29 9.91 2.78 2.65
C ARG A 29 11.38 3.14 2.49
N ASP A 30 12.14 3.28 3.57
CA ASP A 30 13.54 3.69 3.49
C ASP A 30 14.43 2.64 2.81
N GLY A 31 14.23 1.36 3.15
CA GLY A 31 15.00 0.26 2.59
C GLY A 31 14.65 0.00 1.12
N TRP A 32 13.36 -0.12 0.80
CA TRP A 32 12.89 -0.50 -0.53
C TRP A 32 12.82 0.69 -1.47
N ALA A 33 12.48 1.90 -1.01
CA ALA A 33 12.45 3.06 -1.92
C ALA A 33 13.86 3.40 -2.44
N ARG A 34 14.94 3.04 -1.74
CA ARG A 34 16.28 3.10 -2.33
C ARG A 34 16.40 2.14 -3.52
N GLN A 35 15.97 0.89 -3.35
CA GLN A 35 16.06 -0.15 -4.39
C GLN A 35 15.11 0.14 -5.57
N LEU A 36 13.91 0.65 -5.30
CA LEU A 36 12.93 1.02 -6.31
C LEU A 36 13.35 2.28 -7.08
N ARG A 37 13.90 3.30 -6.41
CA ARG A 37 14.48 4.48 -7.08
C ARG A 37 15.73 4.16 -7.89
N ASP A 38 16.61 3.29 -7.41
CA ASP A 38 17.79 2.85 -8.18
C ASP A 38 17.35 2.07 -9.44
N HIS A 39 16.22 1.36 -9.38
CA HIS A 39 15.61 0.70 -10.52
C HIS A 39 15.00 1.71 -11.51
N GLU A 40 14.33 2.77 -11.02
CA GLU A 40 13.83 3.89 -11.84
C GLU A 40 14.97 4.72 -12.48
N GLN A 41 16.07 4.95 -11.76
CA GLN A 41 17.23 5.71 -12.26
C GLN A 41 18.07 4.93 -13.28
N ASN A 42 18.17 3.60 -13.14
CA ASN A 42 18.79 2.73 -14.16
C ASN A 42 17.85 2.42 -15.33
N ASN A 43 16.58 2.85 -15.24
CA ASN A 43 15.60 2.76 -16.31
C ASN A 43 15.86 3.85 -17.37
N ARG A 44 16.95 3.70 -18.13
CA ARG A 44 17.38 4.66 -19.17
C ARG A 44 16.33 5.00 -20.25
N ALA A 45 15.18 4.30 -20.26
CA ALA A 45 14.06 4.51 -21.17
C ALA A 45 12.71 4.81 -20.48
N GLY A 46 12.64 4.87 -19.14
CA GLY A 46 11.40 5.20 -18.42
C GLY A 46 10.27 4.15 -18.50
N LEU A 47 10.58 2.90 -18.85
CA LEU A 47 9.60 1.89 -19.29
C LEU A 47 9.07 0.96 -18.18
N ARG A 48 9.47 1.13 -16.93
CA ARG A 48 9.01 0.26 -15.83
C ARG A 48 8.56 1.08 -14.62
N THR A 49 7.26 1.10 -14.35
CA THR A 49 6.64 1.82 -13.23
C THR A 49 6.31 0.84 -12.11
N ILE A 50 6.77 1.13 -10.89
CA ILE A 50 6.53 0.28 -9.72
C ILE A 50 5.80 1.10 -8.66
N LYS A 51 4.72 0.56 -8.10
CA LYS A 51 4.02 1.17 -6.97
C LYS A 51 4.12 0.28 -5.74
N LEU A 52 4.52 0.87 -4.61
CA LEU A 52 4.46 0.23 -3.30
C LEU A 52 3.28 0.81 -2.53
N VAL A 53 2.44 -0.06 -1.96
CA VAL A 53 1.33 0.34 -1.10
C VAL A 53 1.23 -0.57 0.13
N PHE A 54 0.77 0.02 1.23
CA PHE A 54 0.41 -0.69 2.45
C PHE A 54 -1.10 -0.80 2.56
N THR A 55 -1.59 -1.95 2.99
CA THR A 55 -3.03 -2.13 3.30
C THR A 55 -3.24 -2.29 4.79
N VAL A 56 -4.08 -1.45 5.37
CA VAL A 56 -4.33 -1.38 6.82
C VAL A 56 -5.83 -1.47 7.12
N GLY A 57 -6.20 -2.02 8.27
CA GLY A 57 -7.59 -1.93 8.73
C GLY A 57 -8.03 -0.47 8.98
N ALA A 58 -9.32 -0.18 8.82
CA ALA A 58 -9.89 1.14 9.08
C ALA A 58 -10.03 1.49 10.57
N HIS A 59 -9.96 0.50 11.45
CA HIS A 59 -10.12 0.71 12.87
C HIS A 59 -8.82 1.16 13.53
N HIS A 60 -8.95 2.15 14.40
CA HIS A 60 -7.85 2.72 15.18
C HIS A 60 -8.09 2.36 16.64
N PRO A 61 -7.09 1.82 17.36
CA PRO A 61 -7.26 1.41 18.75
C PRO A 61 -7.49 2.59 19.70
N ASP A 62 -6.99 3.77 19.36
CA ASP A 62 -7.10 5.00 20.15
C ASP A 62 -6.96 6.26 19.27
N ASN A 63 -7.18 7.44 19.86
CA ASN A 63 -7.10 8.73 19.16
C ASN A 63 -5.67 9.09 18.72
N SER A 64 -4.65 8.75 19.52
CA SER A 64 -3.24 9.05 19.19
C SER A 64 -2.80 8.28 17.94
N THR A 65 -3.16 7.01 17.87
CA THR A 65 -2.93 6.15 16.70
C THR A 65 -3.68 6.69 15.48
N ARG A 66 -4.91 7.20 15.67
CA ARG A 66 -5.69 7.84 14.59
C ARG A 66 -4.97 9.06 14.01
N ASP A 67 -4.55 9.98 14.86
CA ASP A 67 -3.91 11.22 14.40
C ASP A 67 -2.57 10.92 13.72
N THR A 68 -1.80 9.97 14.26
CA THR A 68 -0.56 9.48 13.65
C THR A 68 -0.80 8.85 12.28
N ALA A 69 -1.80 7.98 12.16
CA ALA A 69 -2.14 7.34 10.90
C ALA A 69 -2.62 8.35 9.85
N ILE A 70 -3.48 9.30 10.22
CA ILE A 70 -3.95 10.36 9.31
C ILE A 70 -2.77 11.20 8.82
N ALA A 71 -1.84 11.57 9.71
CA ALA A 71 -0.64 12.31 9.33
C ALA A 71 0.23 11.52 8.35
N GLU A 72 0.47 10.24 8.62
CA GLU A 72 1.24 9.34 7.75
C GLU A 72 0.59 9.19 6.37
N MET A 73 -0.71 8.89 6.34
CA MET A 73 -1.48 8.73 5.10
C MET A 73 -1.38 9.97 4.22
N LYS A 74 -1.52 11.16 4.83
CA LYS A 74 -1.40 12.44 4.12
C LYS A 74 0.02 12.70 3.60
N GLN A 75 1.04 12.25 4.32
CA GLN A 75 2.43 12.51 3.97
C GLN A 75 2.92 11.62 2.81
N PHE A 76 2.58 10.33 2.82
CA PHE A 76 3.18 9.35 1.92
C PHE A 76 2.28 8.88 0.78
N ASP A 77 0.96 9.04 0.88
CA ASP A 77 -0.01 8.65 -0.16
C ASP A 77 0.19 7.21 -0.69
N ASP A 78 0.55 6.31 0.22
CA ASP A 78 0.86 4.90 -0.05
C ASP A 78 0.07 3.94 0.85
N ILE A 79 -0.91 4.43 1.59
CA ILE A 79 -1.75 3.64 2.49
C ILE A 79 -3.16 3.51 1.92
N ILE A 80 -3.58 2.27 1.72
CA ILE A 80 -4.94 1.91 1.37
C ILE A 80 -5.62 1.35 2.61
N THR A 81 -6.59 2.10 3.11
CA THR A 81 -7.45 1.66 4.21
C THR A 81 -8.50 0.69 3.69
N LEU A 82 -8.55 -0.51 4.28
CA LEU A 82 -9.56 -1.52 4.00
C LEU A 82 -10.95 -1.06 4.50
N PRO A 83 -12.06 -1.68 4.04
CA PRO A 83 -13.41 -1.26 4.41
C PRO A 83 -13.64 -1.09 5.92
N LEU A 84 -14.48 -0.11 6.28
CA LEU A 84 -14.77 0.28 7.68
C LEU A 84 -15.25 -0.85 8.59
N GLY A 85 -15.79 -1.94 8.04
CA GLY A 85 -16.22 -3.12 8.82
C GLY A 85 -15.14 -4.17 9.05
N PHE A 86 -13.95 -4.01 8.47
CA PHE A 86 -12.86 -4.97 8.62
C PHE A 86 -12.05 -4.70 9.90
N VAL A 87 -12.04 -5.69 10.80
CA VAL A 87 -11.21 -5.68 12.01
C VAL A 87 -9.92 -6.44 11.79
N ASP A 88 -8.80 -5.76 11.95
CA ASP A 88 -7.46 -6.27 11.69
C ASP A 88 -7.01 -7.20 12.83
N ARG A 89 -7.17 -8.51 12.61
CA ARG A 89 -6.79 -9.57 13.55
C ARG A 89 -6.06 -10.68 12.82
N TYR A 90 -5.27 -11.45 13.56
CA TYR A 90 -4.44 -12.51 12.99
C TYR A 90 -5.26 -13.62 12.32
N ASP A 91 -6.41 -13.98 12.90
CA ASP A 91 -7.35 -14.96 12.33
C ASP A 91 -8.07 -14.46 11.06
N ALA A 92 -8.09 -13.14 10.84
CA ALA A 92 -8.70 -12.50 9.69
C ALA A 92 -7.71 -12.23 8.54
N LEU A 93 -6.46 -12.71 8.61
CA LEU A 93 -5.42 -12.45 7.60
C LEU A 93 -5.82 -12.90 6.18
N GLY A 94 -6.49 -14.05 6.04
CA GLY A 94 -6.97 -14.50 4.73
C GLY A 94 -7.97 -13.52 4.10
N THR A 95 -8.91 -13.01 4.91
CA THR A 95 -9.85 -11.96 4.48
C THR A 95 -9.12 -10.67 4.17
N LYS A 96 -8.11 -10.29 4.96
CA LYS A 96 -7.27 -9.11 4.72
C LYS A 96 -6.64 -9.17 3.34
N VAL A 97 -5.94 -10.26 3.00
CA VAL A 97 -5.28 -10.44 1.70
C VAL A 97 -6.28 -10.32 0.55
N ARG A 98 -7.47 -10.93 0.67
CA ARG A 98 -8.52 -10.83 -0.34
C ARG A 98 -9.02 -9.40 -0.54
N LEU A 99 -9.29 -8.68 0.56
CA LEU A 99 -9.73 -7.29 0.50
C LEU A 99 -8.63 -6.37 -0.04
N SER A 100 -7.38 -6.57 0.41
CA SER A 100 -6.21 -5.84 -0.09
C SER A 100 -6.08 -5.94 -1.60
N TYR A 101 -6.24 -7.13 -2.17
CA TYR A 101 -6.20 -7.30 -3.62
C TYR A 101 -7.30 -6.50 -4.33
N GLY A 102 -8.56 -6.63 -3.88
CA GLY A 102 -9.68 -5.90 -4.47
C GLY A 102 -9.51 -4.38 -4.41
N GLU A 103 -9.22 -3.85 -3.22
CA GLU A 103 -9.04 -2.41 -3.01
C GLU A 103 -7.86 -1.84 -3.80
N VAL A 104 -6.78 -2.61 -3.96
CA VAL A 104 -5.61 -2.17 -4.74
C VAL A 104 -5.95 -2.10 -6.22
N VAL A 105 -6.59 -3.13 -6.76
CA VAL A 105 -7.02 -3.15 -8.17
C VAL A 105 -8.04 -2.04 -8.43
N ASP A 106 -9.02 -1.85 -7.54
CA ASP A 106 -10.04 -0.81 -7.70
C ASP A 106 -9.44 0.61 -7.70
N LYS A 107 -8.35 0.84 -6.96
CA LYS A 107 -7.72 2.16 -6.82
C LYS A 107 -6.61 2.44 -7.81
N LEU A 108 -5.83 1.42 -8.19
CA LEU A 108 -4.63 1.58 -9.01
C LEU A 108 -4.80 1.08 -10.44
N GLY A 109 -5.95 0.47 -10.75
CA GLY A 109 -6.34 0.04 -12.08
C GLY A 109 -5.96 -1.38 -12.41
#